data_AF-A0A3N6B4P0-F1
#
_entry.id   AF-A0A3N6B4P0-F1
#
_cell.length_a   1.000
_cell.length_b   1.000
_cell.length_c   1.000
_cell.angle_alpha   90.00
_cell.angle_beta   90.00
_cell.angle_gamma   90.00
#
_symmetry.space_group_name_H-M   'P 1'
#
loop_
_entity.id
_entity.type
_entity.pdbx_description
1 polymer ?
#
loop_
_entity_poly.entity_id
_entity_poly.type
_entity_poly.pdbx_seq_one_letter_code
_entity_poly.pdbx_strand_id
1 'polypeptide(L)'
;MHRSEWLLNLILIVVVTVGLGFHAGWALTPLLALFLWGYIGQADAGLVRALRSWAGRSLVRSALPLVALWGLFAVSQAVAGTSSIKALLTVLLYLLAPWALVQLHVRLSRGRDARLTVPLLLAIACLWLPIEIGLLPALKLPSERGVPVSHLLGLVAALYLFQVVARLEGMGYTFRLGAKDWSASTVYFAVFAAVIGVPLAVSLDFITSSTQVQAVWNWPLLGL
;
A
#
# COMPACT_ATOMS: atom_id res chain seq x y z
N MET A 1 -19.53 -8.70 12.74
CA MET A 1 -18.34 -7.88 13.07
C MET A 1 -18.28 -7.74 14.57
N HIS A 2 -17.13 -8.03 15.19
CA HIS A 2 -16.90 -7.62 16.57
C HIS A 2 -16.49 -6.14 16.56
N ARG A 3 -17.08 -5.34 17.45
CA ARG A 3 -16.82 -3.89 17.62
C ARG A 3 -15.33 -3.53 17.73
N SER A 4 -14.49 -4.49 18.13
CA SER A 4 -13.06 -4.33 18.39
C SER A 4 -12.21 -4.04 17.14
N GLU A 5 -12.52 -4.65 15.99
CA GLU A 5 -11.73 -4.45 14.75
C GLU A 5 -11.88 -3.04 14.18
N TRP A 6 -13.10 -2.48 14.30
CA TRP A 6 -13.39 -1.10 13.88
C TRP A 6 -12.66 -0.08 14.76
N LEU A 7 -12.64 -0.32 16.07
CA LEU A 7 -11.92 0.51 17.03
C LEU A 7 -10.41 0.46 16.80
N LEU A 8 -9.84 -0.71 16.51
CA LEU A 8 -8.41 -0.83 16.21
C LEU A 8 -8.02 -0.08 14.94
N ASN A 9 -8.81 -0.19 13.87
CA ASN A 9 -8.58 0.59 12.65
C ASN A 9 -8.68 2.10 12.91
N LEU A 10 -9.66 2.54 13.71
CA LEU A 10 -9.86 3.94 14.03
C LEU A 10 -8.74 4.49 14.93
N ILE A 11 -8.28 3.70 15.92
CA ILE A 11 -7.13 4.03 16.76
C ILE A 11 -5.86 4.09 15.91
N LEU A 12 -5.66 3.15 14.97
CA LEU A 12 -4.52 3.16 14.07
C LEU A 12 -4.52 4.41 13.18
N ILE A 13 -5.68 4.83 12.66
CA ILE A 13 -5.80 6.12 11.95
C ILE A 13 -5.36 7.26 12.86
N VAL A 14 -5.94 7.35 14.06
CA VAL A 14 -5.69 8.48 14.96
C VAL A 14 -4.20 8.52 15.32
N VAL A 15 -3.61 7.39 15.69
CA VAL A 15 -2.18 7.29 16.02
C VAL A 15 -1.29 7.64 14.84
N VAL A 16 -1.61 7.15 13.63
CA VAL A 16 -0.82 7.46 12.41
C VAL A 16 -0.98 8.93 12.03
N THR A 17 -2.20 9.48 12.08
CA THR A 17 -2.49 10.87 11.70
C THR A 17 -1.88 11.85 12.71
N VAL A 18 -1.96 11.54 14.01
CA VAL A 18 -1.36 12.34 15.08
C VAL A 18 0.16 12.23 15.04
N GLY A 19 0.71 11.02 14.97
CA GLY A 19 2.16 10.78 14.91
C GLY A 19 2.83 11.42 13.70
N LEU A 20 2.19 11.33 12.52
CA LEU A 20 2.66 12.03 11.32
C LEU A 20 2.46 13.55 11.45
N GLY A 21 1.45 14.02 12.18
CA GLY A 21 1.18 15.47 12.33
C GLY A 21 2.32 16.17 13.07
N PHE A 22 2.86 15.49 14.08
CA PHE A 22 3.99 15.97 14.88
C PHE A 22 5.34 16.00 14.14
N HIS A 23 5.56 15.13 13.16
CA HIS A 23 6.87 15.03 12.48
C HIS A 23 6.93 15.72 11.12
N ALA A 24 5.77 16.02 10.53
CA ALA A 24 5.66 16.05 9.09
C ALA A 24 4.75 17.20 8.58
N GLY A 25 4.13 17.95 9.51
CA GLY A 25 3.26 19.09 9.23
C GLY A 25 1.79 18.70 9.10
N TRP A 26 0.90 19.56 9.61
CA TRP A 26 -0.55 19.31 9.73
C TRP A 26 -1.33 19.39 8.41
N ALA A 27 -0.79 20.05 7.38
CA ALA A 27 -1.52 20.29 6.13
C ALA A 27 -1.63 19.06 5.21
N LEU A 28 -0.62 18.17 5.24
CA LEU A 28 -0.50 17.05 4.31
C LEU A 28 -0.74 15.68 4.96
N THR A 29 -0.75 15.64 6.29
CA THR A 29 -1.06 14.46 7.10
C THR A 29 -2.42 13.83 6.85
N PRO A 30 -3.54 14.57 6.75
CA PRO A 30 -4.84 13.95 6.50
C PRO A 30 -4.91 13.29 5.12
N LEU A 31 -4.21 13.83 4.12
CA LEU A 31 -4.14 13.24 2.79
C LEU A 31 -3.37 11.91 2.81
N LEU A 32 -2.23 11.87 3.50
CA LEU A 32 -1.47 10.63 3.70
C LEU A 32 -2.29 9.59 4.48
N ALA A 33 -2.99 10.01 5.54
CA ALA A 33 -3.87 9.13 6.30
C ALA A 33 -5.01 8.55 5.44
N LEU A 34 -5.57 9.32 4.51
CA LEU A 34 -6.58 8.83 3.56
C LEU A 34 -6.02 7.79 2.58
N PHE A 35 -4.80 7.98 2.07
CA PHE A 35 -4.12 6.97 1.26
C PHE A 35 -3.88 5.68 2.06
N LEU A 36 -3.37 5.80 3.28
CA LEU A 36 -3.12 4.66 4.16
C LEU A 36 -4.42 3.97 4.57
N TRP A 37 -5.51 4.70 4.75
CA TRP A 37 -6.83 4.12 4.98
C TRP A 37 -7.33 3.31 3.78
N GLY A 38 -7.11 3.81 2.57
CA GLY A 38 -7.41 3.06 1.34
C GLY A 38 -6.64 1.75 1.24
N TYR A 39 -5.46 1.68 1.84
CA TYR A 39 -4.66 0.46 1.98
C TYR A 39 -5.16 -0.44 3.13
N ILE A 40 -5.22 0.09 4.35
CA ILE A 40 -5.60 -0.65 5.58
C ILE A 40 -7.04 -1.16 5.49
N GLY A 41 -7.96 -0.35 4.98
CA GLY A 41 -9.36 -0.72 4.83
C GLY A 41 -9.56 -1.94 3.93
N GLN A 42 -8.69 -2.15 2.94
CA GLN A 42 -8.74 -3.33 2.08
C GLN A 42 -8.29 -4.63 2.76
N ALA A 43 -7.77 -4.55 4.00
CA ALA A 43 -7.55 -5.72 4.83
C ALA A 43 -8.84 -6.27 5.46
N ASP A 44 -9.93 -5.50 5.49
CA ASP A 44 -11.23 -5.94 5.99
C ASP A 44 -12.00 -6.72 4.90
N ALA A 45 -12.17 -8.03 5.12
CA ALA A 45 -12.92 -8.92 4.24
C ALA A 45 -14.41 -8.54 4.11
N GLY A 46 -14.99 -7.86 5.10
CA GLY A 46 -16.33 -7.29 5.05
C GLY A 46 -16.40 -6.12 4.06
N LEU A 47 -15.51 -5.13 4.23
CA LEU A 47 -15.42 -3.98 3.32
C LEU A 47 -15.14 -4.42 1.88
N VAL A 48 -14.18 -5.33 1.68
CA VAL A 48 -13.84 -5.85 0.36
C VAL A 48 -15.03 -6.56 -0.29
N ARG A 49 -15.79 -7.37 0.45
CA ARG A 49 -17.02 -8.01 -0.07
C ARG A 49 -18.08 -6.98 -0.44
N ALA A 50 -18.29 -5.97 0.40
CA ALA A 50 -19.22 -4.89 0.12
C ALA A 50 -18.81 -4.14 -1.16
N LEU A 51 -17.53 -3.74 -1.27
CA LEU A 51 -16.96 -3.09 -2.44
C LEU A 51 -17.06 -3.97 -3.69
N ARG A 52 -16.77 -5.28 -3.60
CA ARG A 52 -16.90 -6.23 -4.72
C ARG A 52 -18.34 -6.29 -5.23
N SER A 53 -19.31 -6.31 -4.32
CA SER A 53 -20.73 -6.36 -4.66
C SER A 53 -21.22 -5.04 -5.25
N TRP A 54 -20.72 -3.91 -4.75
CA TRP A 54 -21.10 -2.58 -5.20
C TRP A 54 -20.45 -2.21 -6.55
N ALA A 55 -19.15 -2.44 -6.70
CA ALA A 55 -18.39 -2.21 -7.93
C ALA A 55 -18.84 -3.14 -9.06
N GLY A 56 -19.27 -4.37 -8.73
CA GLY A 56 -19.81 -5.32 -9.70
C GLY A 56 -21.16 -4.93 -10.31
N ARG A 57 -21.88 -3.95 -9.76
CA ARG A 57 -23.19 -3.52 -10.27
C ARG A 57 -23.12 -2.68 -11.54
N SER A 58 -22.02 -1.97 -11.77
CA SER A 58 -21.82 -1.21 -13.02
C SER A 58 -20.37 -0.87 -13.29
N LEU A 59 -20.03 -0.69 -14.57
CA LEU A 59 -18.69 -0.25 -14.99
C LEU A 59 -18.33 1.10 -14.35
N VAL A 60 -19.27 2.04 -14.30
CA VAL A 60 -19.04 3.36 -13.70
C VAL A 60 -18.73 3.25 -12.21
N ARG A 61 -19.44 2.39 -11.46
CA ARG A 61 -19.18 2.15 -10.04
C ARG A 61 -17.80 1.55 -9.79
N SER A 62 -17.33 0.69 -10.69
CA SER A 62 -15.98 0.13 -10.57
C SER A 62 -14.87 1.18 -10.80
N ALA A 63 -15.14 2.27 -11.52
CA ALA A 63 -14.16 3.33 -11.77
C ALA A 63 -14.15 4.40 -10.66
N LEU A 64 -15.27 4.58 -9.95
CA LEU A 64 -15.46 5.61 -8.92
C LEU A 64 -14.34 5.66 -7.85
N PRO A 65 -13.88 4.53 -7.26
CA PRO A 65 -12.77 4.56 -6.30
C PRO A 65 -11.45 5.05 -6.89
N LEU A 66 -11.19 4.78 -8.17
CA LEU A 66 -9.99 5.27 -8.86
C LEU A 66 -10.10 6.77 -9.16
N VAL A 67 -11.30 7.25 -9.52
CA VAL A 67 -11.56 8.68 -9.69
C VAL A 67 -11.42 9.43 -8.37
N ALA A 68 -11.85 8.82 -7.25
CA ALA A 68 -11.62 9.38 -5.92
C ALA A 68 -10.13 9.48 -5.56
N LEU A 69 -9.33 8.44 -5.89
CA LEU A 69 -7.87 8.49 -5.72
C LEU A 69 -7.22 9.55 -6.59
N TRP A 70 -7.68 9.71 -7.84
CA TRP A 70 -7.23 10.78 -8.72
C TRP A 70 -7.57 12.17 -8.14
N GLY A 71 -8.77 12.35 -7.60
CA GLY A 71 -9.18 13.58 -6.93
C GLY A 71 -8.31 13.88 -5.69
N LEU A 72 -7.98 12.85 -4.91
CA LEU A 72 -7.09 12.98 -3.76
C LEU A 72 -5.69 13.43 -4.17
N PHE A 73 -5.18 12.92 -5.30
CA PHE A 73 -3.93 13.38 -5.91
C PHE A 73 -4.03 14.83 -6.44
N ALA A 74 -5.16 15.22 -7.02
CA ALA A 74 -5.35 16.59 -7.48
C ALA A 74 -5.33 17.58 -6.31
N VAL A 75 -5.99 17.24 -5.20
CA VAL A 75 -5.95 18.03 -3.96
C VAL A 75 -4.53 18.08 -3.41
N SER A 76 -3.78 16.97 -3.39
CA SER A 76 -2.41 16.99 -2.87
C SER A 76 -1.47 17.86 -3.70
N GLN A 77 -1.61 17.89 -5.03
CA GLN A 77 -0.87 18.84 -5.88
C GLN A 77 -1.26 20.29 -5.62
N ALA A 78 -2.55 20.57 -5.45
CA ALA A 78 -3.03 21.93 -5.18
C ALA A 78 -2.50 22.46 -3.85
N VAL A 79 -2.50 21.63 -2.80
CA VAL A 79 -1.96 22.00 -1.48
C VAL A 79 -0.44 22.13 -1.52
N ALA A 80 0.26 21.31 -2.32
CA ALA A 80 1.70 21.40 -2.51
C ALA A 80 2.13 22.58 -3.42
N GLY A 81 1.18 23.29 -4.05
CA GLY A 81 1.48 24.38 -4.99
C GLY A 81 2.08 23.93 -6.32
N THR A 82 2.05 22.63 -6.64
CA THR A 82 2.68 22.05 -7.85
C THR A 82 1.64 21.64 -8.90
N SER A 83 0.55 22.40 -9.03
CA SER A 83 -0.56 22.08 -9.94
C SER A 83 -0.10 21.99 -11.40
N SER A 84 -0.05 20.77 -11.94
CA SER A 84 0.29 20.51 -13.34
C SER A 84 -0.81 19.69 -14.03
N ILE A 85 -1.36 20.25 -15.11
CA ILE A 85 -2.38 19.57 -15.93
C ILE A 85 -1.81 18.28 -16.52
N LYS A 86 -0.55 18.31 -16.98
CA LYS A 86 0.15 17.13 -17.48
C LYS A 86 0.20 16.03 -16.41
N ALA A 87 0.58 16.39 -15.19
CA ALA A 87 0.64 15.45 -14.06
C ALA A 87 -0.74 14.83 -13.76
N LEU A 88 -1.80 15.64 -13.76
CA LEU A 88 -3.17 15.17 -13.56
C LEU A 88 -3.60 14.17 -14.64
N LEU A 89 -3.32 14.47 -15.91
CA LEU A 89 -3.64 13.57 -17.03
C LEU A 89 -2.82 12.29 -16.98
N THR A 90 -1.53 12.37 -16.65
CA THR A 90 -0.65 11.21 -16.50
C THR A 90 -1.18 10.28 -15.40
N VAL A 91 -1.55 10.81 -14.23
CA VAL A 91 -2.10 9.99 -13.13
C VAL A 91 -3.48 9.44 -13.48
N LEU A 92 -4.32 10.21 -14.18
CA LEU A 92 -5.62 9.73 -14.64
C LEU A 92 -5.46 8.53 -15.58
N LEU A 93 -4.57 8.65 -16.57
CA LEU A 93 -4.30 7.56 -17.52
C LEU A 93 -3.66 6.36 -16.81
N TYR A 94 -2.75 6.60 -15.87
CA TYR A 94 -2.13 5.58 -15.04
C TYR A 94 -3.13 4.75 -14.24
N LEU A 95 -4.21 5.36 -13.74
CA LEU A 95 -5.25 4.65 -13.00
C LEU A 95 -6.26 3.96 -13.93
N LEU A 96 -6.65 4.60 -15.04
CA LEU A 96 -7.69 4.10 -15.93
C LEU A 96 -7.20 3.02 -16.91
N ALA A 97 -5.94 3.05 -17.35
CA ALA A 97 -5.36 2.05 -18.25
C ALA A 97 -5.38 0.62 -17.65
N PRO A 98 -4.83 0.36 -16.45
CA PRO A 98 -4.90 -0.96 -15.84
C PRO A 98 -6.33 -1.34 -15.47
N TRP A 99 -7.20 -0.38 -15.12
CA TRP A 99 -8.63 -0.64 -14.91
C TRP A 99 -9.31 -1.19 -16.16
N ALA A 100 -9.09 -0.58 -17.32
CA ALA A 100 -9.68 -1.03 -18.57
C ALA A 100 -9.22 -2.45 -18.94
N LEU A 101 -7.93 -2.75 -18.72
CA LEU A 101 -7.35 -4.09 -18.93
C LEU A 101 -7.91 -5.14 -17.97
N VAL A 102 -8.11 -4.79 -16.69
CA VAL A 102 -8.77 -5.67 -15.71
C VAL A 102 -10.23 -5.91 -16.11
N GLN A 103 -10.94 -4.90 -16.59
CA GLN A 103 -12.31 -5.08 -17.07
C GLN A 103 -12.37 -5.98 -18.31
N LEU A 104 -11.40 -5.86 -19.21
CA LEU A 104 -11.26 -6.76 -20.34
C LEU A 104 -11.01 -8.20 -19.86
N HIS A 105 -10.13 -8.41 -18.88
CA HIS A 105 -9.94 -9.72 -18.24
C HIS A 105 -11.25 -10.28 -17.68
N VAL A 106 -11.99 -9.51 -16.89
CA VAL A 106 -13.25 -9.96 -16.27
C VAL A 106 -14.29 -10.35 -17.33
N ARG A 107 -14.39 -9.60 -18.42
CA ARG A 107 -15.28 -9.90 -19.55
C ARG A 107 -14.87 -11.18 -20.28
N LEU A 108 -13.58 -11.37 -20.56
CA LEU A 108 -13.06 -12.52 -21.30
C LEU A 108 -13.14 -13.81 -20.48
N SER A 109 -12.81 -13.75 -19.19
CA SER A 109 -12.83 -14.91 -18.29
C SER A 109 -14.24 -15.31 -17.84
N ARG A 110 -15.30 -14.57 -18.25
CA ARG A 110 -16.70 -14.72 -17.79
C ARG A 110 -16.84 -14.90 -16.28
N GLY A 111 -15.91 -14.32 -15.51
CA GLY A 111 -15.85 -14.45 -14.05
C GLY A 111 -15.62 -15.87 -13.51
N ARG A 112 -15.14 -16.83 -14.31
CA ARG A 112 -15.06 -18.24 -13.92
C ARG A 112 -13.69 -18.75 -13.48
N ASP A 113 -12.59 -18.09 -13.84
CA ASP A 113 -11.24 -18.61 -13.55
C ASP A 113 -10.26 -17.50 -13.16
N ALA A 114 -9.57 -17.69 -12.02
CA ALA A 114 -8.45 -16.89 -11.54
C ALA A 114 -7.13 -17.20 -12.28
N ARG A 115 -7.21 -17.51 -13.58
CA ARG A 115 -6.04 -17.79 -14.41
C ARG A 115 -5.39 -16.47 -14.82
N LEU A 116 -4.06 -16.43 -14.82
CA LEU A 116 -3.33 -15.31 -15.42
C LEU A 116 -3.64 -15.25 -16.91
N THR A 117 -4.28 -14.17 -17.35
CA THR A 117 -4.49 -13.88 -18.77
C THR A 117 -3.61 -12.72 -19.22
N VAL A 118 -3.39 -12.61 -20.53
CA VAL A 118 -2.59 -11.52 -21.12
C VAL A 118 -3.08 -10.13 -20.69
N PRO A 119 -4.38 -9.79 -20.69
CA PRO A 119 -4.85 -8.51 -20.17
C PRO A 119 -4.50 -8.27 -18.70
N LEU A 120 -4.52 -9.30 -17.87
CA LEU A 120 -4.18 -9.18 -16.45
C LEU A 120 -2.68 -8.92 -16.26
N LEU A 121 -1.83 -9.61 -17.02
CA LEU A 121 -0.38 -9.36 -17.06
C LEU A 121 -0.07 -7.94 -17.51
N LEU A 122 -0.74 -7.47 -18.56
CA LEU A 122 -0.59 -6.09 -19.04
C LEU A 122 -1.07 -5.08 -17.99
N ALA A 123 -2.14 -5.37 -17.25
CA ALA A 123 -2.60 -4.49 -16.17
C ALA A 123 -1.55 -4.37 -15.05
N ILE A 124 -0.90 -5.48 -14.68
CA ILE A 124 0.21 -5.48 -13.71
C ILE A 124 1.37 -4.64 -14.25
N ALA A 125 1.78 -4.84 -15.50
CA ALA A 125 2.85 -4.07 -16.12
C ALA A 125 2.52 -2.57 -16.20
N CYS A 126 1.28 -2.21 -16.53
CA CYS A 126 0.81 -0.81 -16.56
C CYS A 126 0.81 -0.14 -15.18
N LEU A 127 0.65 -0.89 -14.10
CA LEU A 127 0.75 -0.36 -12.74
C LEU A 127 2.21 -0.24 -12.29
N TRP A 128 3.04 -1.24 -12.59
CA TRP A 128 4.40 -1.31 -12.09
C TRP A 128 5.39 -0.45 -12.88
N LEU A 129 5.40 -0.60 -14.22
CA LEU A 129 6.43 0.00 -15.07
C LEU A 129 6.51 1.54 -14.97
N PRO A 130 5.38 2.29 -14.96
CA PRO A 130 5.43 3.75 -14.83
C PRO A 130 6.01 4.26 -13.51
N ILE A 131 5.91 3.46 -12.43
CA ILE A 131 6.56 3.78 -11.15
C ILE A 131 8.07 3.61 -11.30
N GLU A 132 8.50 2.46 -11.84
CA GLU A 132 9.91 2.09 -11.96
C GLU A 132 10.70 3.06 -12.84
N ILE A 133 10.16 3.45 -13.99
CA ILE A 133 10.82 4.39 -14.92
C ILE A 133 10.67 5.86 -14.50
N GLY A 134 10.03 6.14 -13.37
CA GLY A 134 9.81 7.52 -12.89
C GLY A 134 8.88 8.35 -13.78
N LEU A 135 7.94 7.72 -14.48
CA LEU A 135 6.99 8.43 -15.36
C LEU A 135 5.97 9.26 -14.56
N LEU A 136 5.69 8.85 -13.33
CA LEU A 136 4.72 9.52 -12.46
C LEU A 136 5.29 10.79 -11.81
N PRO A 137 4.45 11.79 -11.53
CA PRO A 137 4.89 13.03 -10.88
C PRO A 137 5.61 12.77 -9.55
N ALA A 138 6.75 13.44 -9.35
CA ALA A 138 7.58 13.35 -8.16
C ALA A 138 6.98 14.16 -6.99
N LEU A 139 5.74 13.85 -6.61
CA LEU A 139 5.09 14.42 -5.44
C LEU A 139 5.34 13.52 -4.22
N LYS A 140 5.80 14.10 -3.12
CA LYS A 140 6.01 13.40 -1.84
C LYS A 140 5.11 13.99 -0.76
N LEU A 141 4.54 13.13 0.07
CA LEU A 141 3.73 13.54 1.22
C LEU A 141 4.33 12.98 2.51
N PRO A 142 4.73 13.84 3.47
CA PRO A 142 4.90 15.30 3.36
C PRO A 142 6.15 15.72 2.55
N SER A 143 6.33 17.02 2.32
CA SER A 143 7.41 17.56 1.49
C SER A 143 8.82 17.19 2.02
N GLU A 144 9.77 17.06 1.11
CA GLU A 144 11.21 16.75 1.30
C GLU A 144 11.57 15.36 1.86
N ARG A 145 10.86 14.82 2.85
CA ARG A 145 11.17 13.51 3.48
C ARG A 145 10.02 12.50 3.48
N GLY A 146 8.92 12.81 2.79
CA GLY A 146 7.74 11.97 2.76
C GLY A 146 7.76 10.84 1.73
N VAL A 147 6.69 10.05 1.77
CA VAL A 147 6.48 8.92 0.87
C VAL A 147 6.03 9.45 -0.50
N PRO A 148 6.59 8.92 -1.61
CA PRO A 148 6.12 9.27 -2.95
C PRO A 148 4.65 8.90 -3.15
N VAL A 149 3.82 9.88 -3.53
CA VAL A 149 2.38 9.67 -3.74
C VAL A 149 2.11 8.68 -4.86
N SER A 150 2.99 8.63 -5.86
CA SER A 150 2.96 7.66 -6.95
C SER A 150 2.93 6.21 -6.45
N HIS A 151 3.69 5.91 -5.39
CA HIS A 151 3.76 4.56 -4.82
C HIS A 151 2.48 4.23 -4.03
N LEU A 152 1.96 5.20 -3.27
CA LEU A 152 0.69 5.06 -2.55
C LEU A 152 -0.49 4.86 -3.51
N LEU A 153 -0.54 5.64 -4.59
CA LEU A 153 -1.52 5.49 -5.66
C LEU A 153 -1.46 4.11 -6.28
N GLY A 154 -0.26 3.69 -6.71
CA GLY A 154 -0.05 2.37 -7.32
C GLY A 154 -0.47 1.24 -6.40
N LEU A 155 -0.08 1.30 -5.13
CA LEU A 155 -0.40 0.27 -4.13
C LEU A 155 -1.92 0.16 -3.89
N VAL A 156 -2.59 1.29 -3.60
CA VAL A 156 -4.03 1.30 -3.32
C VAL A 156 -4.83 0.91 -4.56
N ALA A 157 -4.42 1.38 -5.74
CA ALA A 157 -5.04 1.03 -7.01
C ALA A 157 -4.84 -0.44 -7.36
N ALA A 158 -3.64 -1.00 -7.16
CA ALA A 158 -3.35 -2.41 -7.40
C ALA A 158 -4.20 -3.31 -6.51
N LEU A 159 -4.23 -3.05 -5.20
CA LEU A 159 -5.08 -3.80 -4.28
C LEU A 159 -6.55 -3.72 -4.72
N TYR A 160 -7.05 -2.51 -5.00
CA TYR A 160 -8.43 -2.35 -5.40
C TYR A 160 -8.74 -3.11 -6.70
N LEU A 161 -7.93 -2.95 -7.73
CA LEU A 161 -8.15 -3.58 -9.03
C LEU A 161 -8.08 -5.11 -8.94
N PHE A 162 -7.10 -5.67 -8.24
CA PHE A 162 -6.90 -7.11 -8.22
C PHE A 162 -7.75 -7.81 -7.16
N GLN A 163 -7.90 -7.21 -5.98
CA GLN A 163 -8.69 -7.76 -4.89
C GLN A 163 -10.19 -7.51 -5.09
N VAL A 164 -10.60 -6.34 -5.59
CA VAL A 164 -12.03 -5.98 -5.71
C VAL A 164 -12.58 -6.24 -7.11
N VAL A 165 -11.90 -5.75 -8.15
CA VAL A 165 -12.44 -5.82 -9.53
C VAL A 165 -12.18 -7.18 -10.17
N ALA A 166 -10.91 -7.62 -10.22
CA ALA A 166 -10.53 -8.93 -10.77
C ALA A 166 -10.89 -10.10 -9.85
N ARG A 167 -11.10 -9.83 -8.54
CA ARG A 167 -11.47 -10.82 -7.52
C ARG A 167 -10.49 -11.98 -7.42
N LEU A 168 -9.19 -11.70 -7.54
CA LEU A 168 -8.16 -12.72 -7.34
C LEU A 168 -8.24 -13.22 -5.90
N GLU A 169 -8.40 -14.54 -5.74
CA GLU A 169 -8.40 -15.20 -4.44
C GLU A 169 -6.98 -15.21 -3.87
N GLY A 170 -6.85 -15.04 -2.55
CA GLY A 170 -5.54 -14.97 -1.88
C GLY A 170 -4.78 -13.64 -2.02
N MET A 171 -5.30 -12.68 -2.79
CA MET A 171 -4.75 -11.31 -2.86
C MET A 171 -5.29 -10.42 -1.74
N GLY A 172 -4.39 -9.68 -1.08
CA GLY A 172 -4.67 -8.78 0.04
C GLY A 172 -4.24 -9.34 1.40
N TYR A 173 -4.09 -8.47 2.40
CA TYR A 173 -3.78 -8.87 3.76
C TYR A 173 -5.06 -9.29 4.46
N THR A 174 -5.17 -10.55 4.88
CA THR A 174 -6.16 -10.93 5.89
C THR A 174 -5.44 -10.91 7.23
N PHE A 175 -5.85 -10.03 8.16
CA PHE A 175 -5.36 -10.03 9.56
C PHE A 175 -5.85 -11.26 10.35
N ARG A 176 -5.97 -12.41 9.69
CA ARG A 176 -6.23 -13.70 10.32
C ARG A 176 -4.88 -14.30 10.73
N LEU A 177 -4.14 -13.58 11.57
CA LEU A 177 -2.91 -14.10 12.15
C LEU A 177 -3.28 -15.24 13.10
N GLY A 178 -3.15 -16.47 12.63
CA GLY A 178 -3.25 -17.65 13.47
C GLY A 178 -1.97 -17.87 14.26
N ALA A 179 -2.04 -18.66 15.35
CA ALA A 179 -0.85 -19.08 16.08
C ALA A 179 0.16 -19.83 15.18
N LYS A 180 -0.34 -20.53 14.16
CA LYS A 180 0.51 -21.18 13.14
C LYS A 180 1.23 -20.17 12.25
N ASP A 181 0.59 -19.07 11.89
CA ASP A 181 1.20 -18.04 11.04
C ASP A 181 2.33 -17.33 11.78
N TRP A 182 2.16 -17.09 13.09
CA TRP A 182 3.25 -16.60 13.95
C TRP A 182 4.47 -17.52 13.92
N SER A 183 4.26 -18.83 14.10
CA SER A 183 5.36 -19.79 14.06
C SER A 183 6.05 -19.82 12.70
N ALA A 184 5.27 -19.77 11.60
CA ALA A 184 5.81 -19.76 10.25
C ALA A 184 6.56 -18.47 9.94
N SER A 185 6.02 -17.31 10.33
CA SER A 185 6.67 -16.01 10.17
C SER A 185 7.96 -15.92 10.97
N THR A 186 8.01 -16.42 12.21
CA THR A 186 9.25 -16.46 13.00
C THR A 186 10.29 -17.36 12.34
N VAL A 187 9.89 -18.52 11.83
CA VAL A 187 10.80 -19.42 11.11
C VAL A 187 11.32 -18.77 9.84
N TYR A 188 10.44 -18.22 8.98
CA TYR A 188 10.87 -17.56 7.74
C TYR A 188 11.73 -16.33 8.00
N PHE A 189 11.42 -15.56 9.04
CA PHE A 189 12.26 -14.45 9.47
C PHE A 189 13.64 -14.94 9.91
N ALA A 190 13.71 -15.99 10.73
CA ALA A 190 14.98 -16.57 11.17
C ALA A 190 15.80 -17.11 10.00
N VAL A 191 15.17 -17.80 9.04
CA VAL A 191 15.84 -18.27 7.82
C VAL A 191 16.34 -17.09 6.97
N PHE A 192 15.49 -16.10 6.72
CA PHE A 192 15.88 -14.90 5.98
C PHE A 192 17.05 -14.18 6.66
N ALA A 193 16.97 -13.96 7.98
CA ALA A 193 18.01 -13.31 8.75
C ALA A 193 19.31 -14.12 8.70
N ALA A 194 19.28 -15.44 8.90
CA ALA A 194 20.49 -16.26 8.92
C ALA A 194 21.14 -16.42 7.54
N VAL A 195 20.35 -16.57 6.48
CA VAL A 195 20.85 -16.90 5.13
C VAL A 195 21.15 -15.65 4.30
N ILE A 196 20.36 -14.59 4.46
CA ILE A 196 20.45 -13.39 3.63
C ILE A 196 20.87 -12.19 4.48
N GLY A 197 20.08 -11.88 5.52
CA GLY A 197 20.24 -10.65 6.30
C GLY A 197 21.62 -10.51 6.95
N VAL A 198 22.05 -11.52 7.71
CA VAL A 198 23.32 -11.53 8.45
C VAL A 198 24.51 -11.57 7.50
N PRO A 199 24.59 -12.48 6.49
CA PRO A 199 25.71 -12.46 5.56
C PRO A 199 25.83 -11.14 4.79
N LEU A 200 24.72 -10.55 4.37
CA LEU A 200 24.70 -9.26 3.68
C LEU A 200 25.14 -8.13 4.62
N ALA A 201 24.62 -8.09 5.84
CA ALA A 201 24.96 -7.07 6.83
C ALA A 201 26.42 -7.13 7.27
N VAL A 202 27.00 -8.34 7.37
CA VAL A 202 28.45 -8.53 7.60
C VAL A 202 29.25 -8.09 6.37
N SER A 203 28.80 -8.45 5.16
CA SER A 203 29.49 -8.07 3.92
C SER A 203 29.50 -6.55 3.66
N LEU A 204 28.51 -5.84 4.22
CA LEU A 204 28.37 -4.38 4.11
C LEU A 204 28.95 -3.63 5.33
N ASP A 205 29.64 -4.31 6.25
CA ASP A 205 30.13 -3.77 7.52
C ASP A 205 29.05 -3.09 8.38
N PHE A 206 27.78 -3.44 8.16
CA PHE A 206 26.65 -2.93 8.94
C PHE A 206 26.59 -3.58 10.33
N ILE A 207 27.00 -4.85 10.44
CA ILE A 207 27.16 -5.56 11.72
C ILE A 207 28.64 -5.89 11.89
N THR A 208 29.28 -5.28 12.87
CA THR A 208 30.65 -5.58 13.27
C THR A 208 30.65 -6.45 14.51
N SER A 209 31.54 -7.45 14.55
CA SER A 209 31.75 -8.25 15.76
C SER A 209 32.51 -7.40 16.77
N SER A 210 31.78 -6.81 17.73
CA SER A 210 32.38 -6.23 18.92
C SER A 210 32.76 -7.35 19.88
N THR A 211 34.05 -7.51 20.16
CA THR A 211 34.54 -8.35 21.26
C THR A 211 34.24 -7.76 22.64
N GLN A 212 33.70 -6.54 22.70
CA GLN A 212 33.14 -5.92 23.89
C GLN A 212 31.62 -6.06 23.90
N VAL A 213 31.12 -7.27 24.10
CA VAL A 213 29.73 -7.46 24.54
C VAL A 213 29.72 -7.18 26.04
N GLN A 214 29.49 -5.92 26.43
CA GLN A 214 29.15 -5.64 27.83
C GLN A 214 27.87 -6.40 28.16
N ALA A 215 27.87 -7.11 29.27
CA ALA A 215 26.68 -7.82 29.70
C ALA A 215 25.52 -6.83 29.89
N VAL A 216 24.29 -7.25 29.56
CA VAL A 216 23.10 -6.39 29.51
C VAL A 216 22.84 -5.64 30.84
N TRP A 217 23.31 -6.17 31.97
CA TRP A 217 23.23 -5.52 33.29
C TRP A 217 24.25 -4.38 33.52
N ASN A 218 25.27 -4.25 32.68
CA ASN A 218 26.24 -3.14 32.71
C ASN A 218 25.83 -1.96 31.80
N TRP A 219 24.60 -1.97 31.27
CA TRP A 219 24.04 -0.83 30.56
C TRP A 219 24.06 0.40 31.48
N PRO A 220 24.59 1.56 31.06
CA PRO A 220 24.68 2.70 31.96
C PRO A 220 23.26 3.24 32.20
N LEU A 221 22.72 2.94 33.38
CA LEU A 221 21.63 3.71 34.00
C LEU A 221 22.13 4.99 34.67
N LEU A 222 23.40 5.34 34.46
CA LEU A 222 24.01 6.57 34.97
C LEU A 222 24.19 7.56 33.81
N GLY A 223 23.10 8.27 33.54
CA GLY A 223 23.02 9.34 32.53
C GLY A 223 21.63 9.98 32.41
N LEU A 224 20.77 9.84 33.43
CA LEU A 224 19.62 10.74 33.64
C LEU A 224 19.95 11.66 34.82
#